data_AF-A0A8J5NU55-F1
#
_entry.id   AF-A0A8J5NU55-F1
#
_cell.length_a   1.000
_cell.length_b   1.000
_cell.length_c   1.000
_cell.angle_alpha   90.00
_cell.angle_beta   90.00
_cell.angle_gamma   90.00
#
_symmetry.space_group_name_H-M   'P 1'
#
loop_
_entity.id
_entity.type
_entity.pdbx_description
1 polymer ?
#
loop_
_entity_poly.entity_id
_entity_poly.type
_entity_poly.pdbx_seq_one_letter_code
_entity_poly.pdbx_strand_id
1 'polypeptide(L)'
;MNETLNAQRPKYGYLVFEIMDDDKPHPRPYMGVPSFGPFKNFSQASSFGVHLEWFNESAQRWCKAIVAKIQYIDPVKLARTGDAEACLKPYRDGMMIFQALKGIDYTGPLDGFPRRVTILCQNMSVLKTNHLLQEYRLEPQRRVSSPAPARSHWQQNHNLMVRQFSCDVTRVLAQATEAHDPAMVFTEADAKSAGQLARAGKRRICDTCILASSGGHVPLCEPDPSHPNGCCRLCSLFNRPCTFTALSQLPHLFGNRPPSRHPNYSLSVYPDGPFRWLIYRRDSSNEELNANDPVPEPFEERFGPIEEDEEAEVAERDEAQGQVLELDEE
;
A
#
# COMPACT_ATOMS: atom_id res chain seq x y z
N MET A 1 4.04 -15.59 6.07
CA MET A 1 3.02 -16.16 6.97
C MET A 1 3.71 -16.38 8.30
N ASN A 2 3.13 -15.94 9.42
CA ASN A 2 3.79 -15.93 10.73
C ASN A 2 4.12 -17.37 11.19
N GLU A 3 5.39 -17.64 11.51
CA GLU A 3 5.88 -18.97 11.88
C GLU A 3 5.22 -19.53 13.14
N THR A 4 4.85 -18.65 14.08
CA THR A 4 4.16 -19.04 15.31
C THR A 4 2.74 -19.47 15.04
N LEU A 5 2.01 -18.75 14.20
CA LEU A 5 0.67 -19.12 13.77
C LEU A 5 0.69 -20.50 13.07
N ASN A 6 1.68 -20.71 12.19
CA ASN A 6 1.86 -21.98 11.48
C ASN A 6 2.18 -23.16 12.42
N ALA A 7 2.95 -22.91 13.47
CA ALA A 7 3.26 -23.91 14.48
C ALA A 7 2.06 -24.23 15.38
N GLN A 8 1.24 -23.22 15.71
CA GLN A 8 0.12 -23.38 16.63
C GLN A 8 -1.15 -23.94 15.98
N ARG A 9 -1.40 -23.61 14.70
CA ARG A 9 -2.61 -24.03 13.96
C ARG A 9 -3.90 -23.80 14.78
N PRO A 10 -4.19 -22.55 15.17
CA PRO A 10 -5.39 -22.28 15.96
C PRO A 10 -6.65 -22.73 15.21
N LYS A 11 -7.65 -23.22 15.95
CA LYS A 11 -8.92 -23.71 15.40
C LYS A 11 -9.73 -22.59 14.75
N TYR A 12 -9.73 -21.41 15.37
CA TYR A 12 -10.40 -20.21 14.91
C TYR A 12 -9.51 -18.98 15.16
N GLY A 13 -9.78 -17.91 14.42
CA GLY A 13 -9.11 -16.63 14.58
C GLY A 13 -9.87 -15.54 13.84
N TYR A 14 -9.73 -14.30 14.32
CA TYR A 14 -10.42 -13.15 13.76
C TYR A 14 -9.46 -12.33 12.90
N LEU A 15 -9.87 -12.06 11.65
CA LEU A 15 -9.20 -11.08 10.81
C LEU A 15 -9.81 -9.71 11.07
N VAL A 16 -9.07 -8.84 11.74
CA VAL A 16 -9.53 -7.51 12.14
C VAL A 16 -9.01 -6.48 11.15
N PHE A 17 -9.90 -5.60 10.69
CA PHE A 17 -9.59 -4.49 9.81
C PHE A 17 -9.78 -3.16 10.55
N GLU A 18 -8.73 -2.35 10.61
CA GLU A 18 -8.76 -1.02 11.23
C GLU A 18 -8.74 0.03 10.11
N ILE A 19 -9.81 0.82 9.94
CA ILE A 19 -9.89 1.84 8.88
C ILE A 19 -9.87 3.23 9.51
N MET A 20 -9.01 4.10 8.99
CA MET A 20 -8.91 5.49 9.42
C MET A 20 -10.13 6.30 8.93
N ASP A 21 -10.85 6.94 9.84
CA ASP A 21 -12.03 7.75 9.51
C ASP A 21 -11.70 9.07 8.81
N ASP A 22 -10.45 9.55 8.93
CA ASP A 22 -9.98 10.77 8.29
C ASP A 22 -9.30 10.53 6.92
N ASP A 23 -9.43 9.31 6.39
CA ASP A 23 -8.79 8.82 5.16
C ASP A 23 -7.25 8.96 5.14
N LYS A 24 -6.62 9.32 6.27
CA LYS A 24 -5.16 9.38 6.35
C LYS A 24 -4.60 7.96 6.35
N PRO A 25 -3.32 7.80 5.95
CA PRO A 25 -2.68 6.51 6.03
C PRO A 25 -2.67 5.96 7.46
N HIS A 26 -3.01 4.68 7.61
CA HIS A 26 -2.91 3.94 8.85
C HIS A 26 -1.45 3.94 9.34
N PRO A 27 -1.18 4.00 10.66
CA PRO A 27 0.19 3.92 11.19
C PRO A 27 0.93 2.64 10.80
N ARG A 28 0.18 1.55 10.59
CA ARG A 28 0.66 0.23 10.15
C ARG A 28 -0.22 -0.23 8.97
N PRO A 29 -0.03 0.34 7.77
CA PRO A 29 -0.94 0.09 6.67
C PRO A 29 -0.76 -1.34 6.15
N TYR A 30 -1.87 -1.99 5.77
CA TYR A 30 -1.84 -3.27 5.08
C TYR A 30 -0.94 -3.22 3.84
N MET A 31 -0.97 -2.10 3.13
CA MET A 31 -0.06 -1.77 2.05
C MET A 31 0.31 -0.29 2.08
N GLY A 32 1.61 0.02 2.02
CA GLY A 32 2.07 1.37 1.80
C GLY A 32 2.04 1.72 0.31
N VAL A 33 1.24 2.71 -0.08
CA VAL A 33 1.18 3.25 -1.45
C VAL A 33 1.72 4.68 -1.48
N PRO A 34 2.12 5.18 -2.66
CA PRO A 34 2.47 6.59 -2.81
C PRO A 34 1.35 7.54 -2.42
N SER A 35 1.67 8.73 -1.89
CA SER A 35 0.64 9.74 -1.58
C SER A 35 -0.11 10.23 -2.82
N PHE A 36 0.58 10.29 -3.97
CA PHE A 36 0.04 10.82 -5.22
C PHE A 36 0.28 9.84 -6.37
N GLY A 37 -0.74 9.67 -7.19
CA GLY A 37 -0.75 8.72 -8.29
C GLY A 37 -1.80 9.05 -9.35
N PRO A 38 -2.13 8.11 -10.24
CA PRO A 38 -3.06 8.35 -11.35
C PRO A 38 -4.52 8.63 -10.93
N PHE A 39 -4.87 8.43 -9.65
CA PHE A 39 -6.19 8.68 -9.08
C PHE A 39 -6.10 9.71 -7.95
N LYS A 40 -7.16 10.50 -7.74
CA LYS A 40 -7.17 11.59 -6.74
C LYS A 40 -7.04 11.09 -5.30
N ASN A 41 -7.56 9.91 -5.00
CA ASN A 41 -7.54 9.26 -3.70
C ASN A 41 -6.48 8.14 -3.64
N PHE A 42 -5.36 8.28 -4.34
CA PHE A 42 -4.36 7.20 -4.46
C PHE A 42 -3.85 6.70 -3.09
N SER A 43 -3.67 7.61 -2.13
CA SER A 43 -3.23 7.28 -0.77
C SER A 43 -4.24 6.49 0.06
N GLN A 44 -5.51 6.44 -0.35
CA GLN A 44 -6.58 5.81 0.43
C GLN A 44 -6.38 4.30 0.58
N ALA A 45 -5.66 3.64 -0.33
CA ALA A 45 -5.30 2.23 -0.17
C ALA A 45 -4.35 1.97 1.03
N SER A 46 -3.73 3.02 1.59
CA SER A 46 -2.97 2.93 2.85
C SER A 46 -3.78 3.32 4.09
N SER A 47 -5.06 3.64 3.98
CA SER A 47 -5.90 4.11 5.10
C SER A 47 -6.39 3.00 6.04
N PHE A 48 -5.95 1.75 5.84
CA PHE A 48 -6.35 0.65 6.71
C PHE A 48 -5.19 -0.27 7.09
N GLY A 49 -5.25 -0.78 8.31
CA GLY A 49 -4.43 -1.85 8.84
C GLY A 49 -5.19 -3.17 8.86
N VAL A 50 -4.45 -4.27 8.92
CA VAL A 50 -5.02 -5.61 9.11
C VAL A 50 -4.19 -6.34 10.14
N HIS A 51 -4.84 -7.03 11.06
CA HIS A 51 -4.21 -7.96 11.98
C HIS A 51 -5.07 -9.19 12.21
N LEU A 52 -4.42 -10.28 12.59
CA LEU A 52 -5.08 -11.50 13.00
C LEU A 52 -5.04 -11.60 14.52
N GLU A 53 -6.17 -11.89 15.15
CA GLU A 53 -6.28 -12.23 16.57
C GLU A 53 -6.65 -13.71 16.72
N TRP A 54 -5.98 -14.42 17.64
CA TRP A 54 -6.32 -15.81 17.97
C TRP A 54 -6.00 -16.13 19.43
N PHE A 55 -6.70 -17.12 19.98
CA PHE A 55 -6.39 -17.64 21.30
C PHE A 55 -5.22 -18.63 21.22
N ASN A 56 -4.13 -18.32 21.91
CA ASN A 56 -2.98 -19.20 22.03
C ASN A 56 -3.19 -20.15 23.22
N GLU A 57 -3.60 -21.38 22.95
CA GLU A 57 -3.85 -22.41 23.97
C GLU A 57 -2.60 -22.70 24.83
N SER A 58 -1.41 -22.75 24.24
CA SER A 58 -0.16 -23.03 24.98
C SER A 58 0.20 -21.95 26.00
N ALA A 59 -0.08 -20.68 25.67
CA ALA A 59 0.21 -19.53 26.52
C ALA A 59 -1.02 -19.06 27.31
N GLN A 60 -2.17 -19.72 27.12
CA GLN A 60 -3.46 -19.38 27.71
C GLN A 60 -3.79 -17.88 27.60
N ARG A 61 -3.60 -17.30 26.41
CA ARG A 61 -3.83 -15.87 26.17
C ARG A 61 -4.18 -15.57 24.72
N TRP A 62 -4.88 -14.47 24.50
CA TRP A 62 -5.08 -13.92 23.16
C TRP A 62 -3.80 -13.28 22.62
N CYS A 63 -3.52 -13.56 21.35
CA CYS A 63 -2.38 -13.05 20.62
C CYS A 63 -2.85 -12.32 19.36
N LYS A 64 -2.10 -11.31 18.94
CA LYS A 64 -2.27 -10.67 17.63
C LYS A 64 -0.97 -10.66 16.82
N ALA A 65 -1.14 -10.72 15.51
CA ALA A 65 -0.06 -10.54 14.54
C ALA A 65 -0.50 -9.61 13.42
N ILE A 66 0.39 -8.69 13.03
CA ILE A 66 0.14 -7.76 11.93
C ILE A 66 0.09 -8.55 10.62
N VAL A 67 -0.89 -8.24 9.78
CA VAL A 67 -0.97 -8.73 8.40
C VAL A 67 -0.63 -7.56 7.48
N ALA A 68 0.43 -7.72 6.69
CA ALA A 68 0.79 -6.78 5.65
C ALA A 68 0.93 -7.50 4.31
N LYS A 69 0.54 -6.82 3.24
CA LYS A 69 0.68 -7.32 1.88
C LYS A 69 2.14 -7.22 1.45
N ILE A 70 2.77 -8.39 1.32
CA ILE A 70 4.10 -8.51 0.74
C ILE A 70 3.93 -8.62 -0.78
N GLN A 71 3.89 -7.48 -1.48
CA GLN A 71 3.98 -7.46 -2.94
C GLN A 71 5.35 -6.96 -3.36
N TYR A 72 6.13 -7.86 -3.96
CA TYR A 72 7.30 -7.50 -4.75
C TYR A 72 6.82 -7.01 -6.11
N ILE A 73 6.51 -5.72 -6.18
CA ILE A 73 6.47 -5.04 -7.48
C ILE A 73 7.92 -4.77 -7.84
N ASP A 74 8.34 -5.13 -9.05
CA ASP A 74 9.58 -4.62 -9.64
C ASP A 74 9.21 -3.39 -10.48
N PRO A 75 9.29 -2.17 -9.92
CA PRO A 75 8.81 -0.98 -10.62
C PRO A 75 9.75 -0.64 -11.79
N VAL A 76 11.00 -1.12 -11.76
CA VAL A 76 11.96 -0.96 -12.86
C VAL A 76 11.53 -1.81 -14.06
N LYS A 77 11.14 -3.07 -13.83
CA LYS A 77 10.55 -3.91 -14.88
C LYS A 77 9.30 -3.27 -15.47
N LEU A 78 8.39 -2.77 -14.62
CA LEU A 78 7.15 -2.13 -15.08
C LEU A 78 7.42 -0.86 -15.89
N ALA A 79 8.38 -0.04 -15.48
CA ALA A 79 8.79 1.15 -16.23
C ALA A 79 9.40 0.81 -17.61
N ARG A 80 10.03 -0.36 -17.76
CA ARG A 80 10.56 -0.84 -19.05
C ARG A 80 9.44 -1.31 -19.98
N THR A 81 8.48 -2.05 -19.45
CA THR A 81 7.36 -2.59 -20.24
C THR A 81 6.27 -1.55 -20.50
N GLY A 82 6.22 -0.46 -19.72
CA GLY A 82 5.15 0.53 -19.77
C GLY A 82 3.82 -0.01 -19.23
N ASP A 83 3.85 -1.07 -18.42
CA ASP A 83 2.65 -1.75 -17.93
C ASP A 83 2.02 -0.98 -16.74
N ALA A 84 1.19 0.00 -17.09
CA ALA A 84 0.49 0.84 -16.14
C ALA A 84 -0.52 0.06 -15.28
N GLU A 85 -1.18 -0.96 -15.82
CA GLU A 85 -2.17 -1.73 -15.05
C GLU A 85 -1.49 -2.62 -14.00
N ALA A 86 -0.37 -3.25 -14.33
CA ALA A 86 0.43 -3.96 -13.32
C ALA A 86 0.98 -3.02 -12.25
N CYS A 87 1.31 -1.76 -12.61
CA CYS A 87 1.72 -0.74 -11.65
C CYS A 87 0.58 -0.30 -10.72
N LEU A 88 -0.66 -0.28 -11.22
CA LEU A 88 -1.86 0.11 -10.49
C LEU A 88 -2.49 -1.02 -9.68
N LYS A 89 -2.23 -2.28 -10.04
CA LYS A 89 -2.83 -3.46 -9.40
C LYS A 89 -2.78 -3.43 -7.86
N PRO A 90 -1.66 -3.10 -7.20
CA PRO A 90 -1.58 -3.06 -5.74
C PRO A 90 -2.55 -2.07 -5.12
N TYR A 91 -2.65 -0.87 -5.70
CA TYR A 91 -3.63 0.15 -5.34
C TYR A 91 -5.06 -0.35 -5.59
N ARG A 92 -5.35 -0.94 -6.75
CA ARG A 92 -6.68 -1.48 -7.07
C ARG A 92 -7.10 -2.57 -6.08
N ASP A 93 -6.21 -3.50 -5.75
CA ASP A 93 -6.46 -4.55 -4.77
C ASP A 93 -6.79 -3.96 -3.38
N GLY A 94 -6.03 -2.94 -2.94
CA GLY A 94 -6.30 -2.24 -1.68
C GLY A 94 -7.64 -1.51 -1.68
N MET A 95 -7.98 -0.84 -2.79
CA MET A 95 -9.26 -0.16 -2.95
C MET A 95 -10.45 -1.13 -3.06
N MET A 96 -10.26 -2.35 -3.57
CA MET A 96 -11.30 -3.39 -3.56
C MET A 96 -11.61 -3.85 -2.13
N ILE A 97 -10.57 -4.06 -1.30
CA ILE A 97 -10.75 -4.36 0.12
C ILE A 97 -11.49 -3.20 0.80
N PHE A 98 -11.03 -1.96 0.59
CA PHE A 98 -11.67 -0.77 1.14
C PHE A 98 -13.14 -0.64 0.71
N GLN A 99 -13.44 -0.84 -0.57
CA GLN A 99 -14.79 -0.81 -1.12
C GLN A 99 -15.68 -1.84 -0.43
N ALA A 100 -15.18 -3.05 -0.24
CA ALA A 100 -15.91 -4.11 0.43
C ALA A 100 -16.17 -3.75 1.90
N LEU A 101 -15.14 -3.36 2.66
CA LEU A 101 -15.24 -3.03 4.08
C LEU A 101 -16.06 -1.77 4.39
N LYS A 102 -16.23 -0.85 3.43
CA LYS A 102 -17.11 0.32 3.56
C LYS A 102 -18.48 0.12 2.91
N GLY A 103 -18.74 -1.04 2.29
CA GLY A 103 -20.03 -1.33 1.65
C GLY A 103 -20.31 -0.44 0.44
N ILE A 104 -19.28 -0.03 -0.30
CA ILE A 104 -19.42 0.95 -1.38
C ILE A 104 -19.86 0.28 -2.68
N ASP A 105 -20.96 0.78 -3.24
CA ASP A 105 -21.35 0.54 -4.63
C ASP A 105 -20.89 1.72 -5.48
N TYR A 106 -19.89 1.49 -6.35
CA TYR A 106 -19.36 2.53 -7.20
C TYR A 106 -20.31 2.89 -8.34
N THR A 107 -20.37 4.19 -8.64
CA THR A 107 -21.20 4.79 -9.70
C THR A 107 -20.34 5.58 -10.67
N GLY A 108 -20.89 5.88 -11.86
CA GLY A 108 -20.18 6.63 -12.89
C GLY A 108 -19.13 5.79 -13.65
N PRO A 109 -18.15 6.46 -14.30
CA PRO A 109 -17.07 5.79 -15.02
C PRO A 109 -16.20 4.97 -14.06
N LEU A 110 -16.17 3.65 -14.25
CA LEU A 110 -15.54 2.76 -13.28
C LEU A 110 -14.01 2.70 -13.39
N ASP A 111 -13.40 3.10 -14.50
CA ASP A 111 -11.93 3.15 -14.68
C ASP A 111 -11.16 1.89 -14.20
N GLY A 112 -11.75 0.70 -14.39
CA GLY A 112 -11.19 -0.59 -13.98
C GLY A 112 -11.51 -1.04 -12.55
N PHE A 113 -12.35 -0.31 -11.82
CA PHE A 113 -12.92 -0.73 -10.54
C PHE A 113 -14.17 -1.59 -10.75
N PRO A 114 -14.42 -2.61 -9.91
CA PRO A 114 -15.69 -3.30 -9.94
C PRO A 114 -16.79 -2.40 -9.39
N ARG A 115 -18.00 -2.47 -9.97
CA ARG A 115 -19.17 -1.74 -9.45
C ARG A 115 -19.44 -2.09 -7.99
N ARG A 116 -19.29 -3.37 -7.65
CA ARG A 116 -19.51 -3.92 -6.32
C ARG A 116 -18.47 -4.99 -6.04
N VAL A 117 -18.02 -5.07 -4.80
CA VAL A 117 -17.28 -6.21 -4.27
C VAL A 117 -18.18 -6.95 -3.28
N THR A 118 -18.30 -8.25 -3.50
CA THR A 118 -18.99 -9.20 -2.61
C THR A 118 -17.93 -9.99 -1.87
N ILE A 119 -17.99 -9.98 -0.54
CA ILE A 119 -17.20 -10.88 0.30
C ILE A 119 -18.08 -12.12 0.51
N LEU A 120 -17.48 -13.32 0.49
CA LEU A 120 -18.21 -14.58 0.69
C LEU A 120 -18.93 -14.64 2.05
N CYS A 121 -18.46 -13.90 3.05
CA CYS A 121 -19.12 -13.74 4.33
C CYS A 121 -20.41 -12.91 4.18
N GLN A 122 -21.56 -13.55 4.37
CA GLN A 122 -22.89 -12.94 4.19
C GLN A 122 -23.20 -11.84 5.23
N ASN A 123 -22.56 -11.88 6.41
CA ASN A 123 -22.81 -10.96 7.52
C ASN A 123 -21.55 -10.16 7.88
N MET A 124 -21.40 -8.95 7.31
CA MET A 124 -20.37 -8.01 7.74
C MET A 124 -20.99 -6.96 8.67
N SER A 125 -20.43 -6.83 9.86
CA SER A 125 -20.83 -5.83 10.84
C SER A 125 -19.76 -4.75 10.98
N VAL A 126 -20.20 -3.51 11.21
CA VAL A 126 -19.34 -2.35 11.47
C VAL A 126 -19.44 -2.01 12.95
N LEU A 127 -18.29 -1.89 13.60
CA LEU A 127 -18.22 -1.36 14.96
C LEU A 127 -18.54 0.14 14.96
N LYS A 128 -19.64 0.51 15.60
CA LYS A 128 -20.01 1.90 15.85
C LYS A 128 -19.57 2.31 17.24
N THR A 129 -18.76 3.35 17.30
CA THR A 129 -18.25 3.96 18.52
C THR A 129 -19.00 5.25 18.81
N ASN A 130 -19.69 5.31 19.95
CA ASN A 130 -20.16 6.57 20.51
C ASN A 130 -19.15 7.05 21.55
N HIS A 131 -18.17 7.86 21.11
CA HIS A 131 -17.09 8.33 21.97
C HIS A 131 -17.56 9.20 23.14
N LEU A 132 -18.74 9.82 23.05
CA LEU A 132 -19.30 10.64 24.13
C LEU A 132 -19.92 9.79 25.25
N LEU A 133 -20.60 8.70 24.88
CA LEU A 133 -21.22 7.78 25.83
C LEU A 133 -20.34 6.59 26.19
N GLN A 134 -19.19 6.44 25.52
CA GLN A 134 -18.33 5.26 25.60
C GLN A 134 -19.06 3.95 25.27
N GLU A 135 -20.06 4.03 24.39
CA GLU A 135 -20.84 2.88 23.94
C GLU A 135 -20.29 2.33 22.63
N TYR A 136 -20.29 1.00 22.53
CA TYR A 136 -19.80 0.25 21.39
C TYR A 136 -20.88 -0.72 20.95
N ARG A 137 -21.20 -0.74 19.65
CA ARG A 137 -22.17 -1.69 19.10
C ARG A 137 -21.78 -2.15 17.71
N LEU A 138 -22.03 -3.42 17.41
CA LEU A 138 -21.92 -3.95 16.07
C LEU A 138 -23.25 -3.69 15.34
N GLU A 139 -23.18 -3.06 14.18
CA GLU A 139 -24.32 -2.87 13.29
C GLU A 139 -24.07 -3.56 11.96
N PRO A 140 -25.10 -4.11 11.29
CA PRO A 140 -24.96 -4.58 9.92
C PRO A 140 -24.38 -3.48 9.02
N GLN A 141 -23.38 -3.83 8.22
CA GLN A 141 -22.81 -2.89 7.28
C GLN A 141 -23.87 -2.45 6.27
N ARG A 142 -24.10 -1.13 6.19
CA ARG A 142 -24.99 -0.55 5.19
C ARG A 142 -24.25 -0.30 3.88
N ARG A 143 -24.91 -0.60 2.77
CA ARG A 143 -24.42 -0.25 1.45
C ARG A 143 -24.60 1.25 1.20
N VAL A 144 -23.58 1.86 0.60
CA VAL A 144 -23.58 3.28 0.23
C VAL A 144 -23.17 3.43 -1.23
N SER A 145 -23.84 4.31 -1.96
CA SER A 145 -23.43 4.65 -3.32
C SER A 145 -22.39 5.77 -3.29
N SER A 146 -21.31 5.60 -4.06
CA SER A 146 -20.25 6.61 -4.18
C SER A 146 -19.71 6.65 -5.62
N PRO A 147 -19.20 7.77 -6.14
CA PRO A 147 -18.47 7.76 -7.40
C PRO A 147 -17.23 6.87 -7.33
N ALA A 148 -16.89 6.21 -8.44
CA ALA A 148 -15.61 5.52 -8.56
C ALA A 148 -14.43 6.51 -8.41
N PRO A 149 -13.24 6.02 -7.97
CA PRO A 149 -12.03 6.83 -7.91
C PRO A 149 -11.75 7.59 -9.21
N ALA A 150 -11.79 8.92 -9.15
CA ALA A 150 -11.55 9.77 -10.32
C ALA A 150 -10.04 9.87 -10.63
N ARG A 151 -9.70 9.91 -11.92
CA ARG A 151 -8.35 10.20 -12.40
C ARG A 151 -7.85 11.56 -11.86
N SER A 152 -6.58 11.61 -11.48
CA SER A 152 -5.90 12.86 -11.11
C SER A 152 -5.37 13.55 -12.37
N HIS A 153 -5.36 14.88 -12.38
CA HIS A 153 -4.66 15.64 -13.41
C HIS A 153 -3.18 15.78 -13.06
N TRP A 154 -2.30 15.76 -14.08
CA TRP A 154 -0.87 15.92 -13.86
C TRP A 154 -0.53 17.19 -13.07
N GLN A 155 -1.15 18.33 -13.41
CA GLN A 155 -0.89 19.61 -12.72
C GLN A 155 -1.30 19.56 -11.24
N GLN A 156 -2.38 18.84 -10.92
CA GLN A 156 -2.80 18.64 -9.52
C GLN A 156 -1.74 17.83 -8.77
N ASN A 157 -1.30 16.71 -9.34
CA ASN A 157 -0.23 15.90 -8.75
C ASN A 157 1.08 16.69 -8.64
N HIS A 158 1.42 17.53 -9.62
CA HIS A 158 2.60 18.39 -9.57
C HIS A 158 2.53 19.34 -8.38
N ASN A 159 1.43 20.07 -8.22
CA ASN A 159 1.26 21.02 -7.12
C ASN A 159 1.30 20.33 -5.75
N LEU A 160 0.69 19.14 -5.65
CA LEU A 160 0.72 18.32 -4.45
C LEU A 160 2.13 17.81 -4.13
N MET A 161 2.87 17.33 -5.14
CA MET A 161 4.25 16.90 -4.99
C MET A 161 5.16 18.05 -4.54
N VAL A 162 5.04 19.23 -5.16
CA VAL A 162 5.78 20.44 -4.74
C VAL A 162 5.47 20.77 -3.27
N ARG A 163 4.19 20.81 -2.90
CA ARG A 163 3.76 21.13 -1.54
C ARG A 163 4.29 20.15 -0.49
N GLN A 164 4.35 18.86 -0.81
CA GLN A 164 4.73 17.83 0.16
C GLN A 164 6.24 17.55 0.21
N PHE A 165 6.94 17.65 -0.91
CA PHE A 165 8.32 17.17 -1.03
C PHE A 165 9.34 18.25 -1.40
N SER A 166 8.93 19.43 -1.86
CA SER A 166 9.89 20.48 -2.17
C SER A 166 10.44 21.12 -0.90
N CYS A 167 11.76 21.22 -0.79
CA CYS A 167 12.47 21.90 0.29
C CYS A 167 13.88 22.31 -0.17
N ASP A 168 14.70 22.85 0.73
CA ASP A 168 16.05 23.34 0.38
C ASP A 168 16.94 22.26 -0.26
N VAL A 169 16.74 20.99 0.13
CA VAL A 169 17.54 19.84 -0.33
C VAL A 169 16.85 19.01 -1.42
N THR A 170 15.59 19.32 -1.77
CA THR A 170 14.77 18.54 -2.69
C THR A 170 14.03 19.42 -3.68
N ARG A 171 14.22 19.13 -4.97
CA ARG A 171 13.48 19.77 -6.06
C ARG A 171 12.47 18.82 -6.67
N VAL A 172 11.30 19.35 -6.99
CA VAL A 172 10.28 18.65 -7.78
C VAL A 172 10.31 19.21 -9.19
N LEU A 173 10.67 18.39 -10.16
CA LEU A 173 10.89 18.81 -11.55
C LEU A 173 10.22 17.84 -12.52
N ALA A 174 9.69 18.39 -13.60
CA ALA A 174 9.12 17.58 -14.67
C ALA A 174 10.21 16.80 -15.41
N GLN A 175 11.41 17.36 -15.59
CA GLN A 175 12.53 16.72 -16.29
C GLN A 175 13.72 16.49 -15.37
N ALA A 176 14.60 15.56 -15.76
CA ALA A 176 15.83 15.31 -15.04
C ALA A 176 16.75 16.53 -15.03
N THR A 177 17.26 16.88 -13.85
CA THR A 177 18.25 17.95 -13.71
C THR A 177 19.64 17.52 -14.18
N GLU A 178 20.48 18.50 -14.48
CA GLU A 178 21.88 18.27 -14.83
C GLU A 178 22.64 17.61 -13.66
N ALA A 179 23.68 16.84 -13.99
CA ALA A 179 24.47 16.13 -12.97
C ALA A 179 25.05 17.07 -11.91
N HIS A 180 25.44 18.28 -12.33
CA HIS A 180 26.10 19.32 -11.54
C HIS A 180 25.16 20.38 -10.96
N ASP A 181 23.84 20.15 -10.92
CA ASP A 181 22.91 21.12 -10.30
C ASP A 181 23.40 21.49 -8.89
N PRO A 182 23.80 22.76 -8.64
CA PRO A 182 24.37 23.17 -7.36
C PRO A 182 23.44 22.91 -6.18
N ALA A 183 22.12 22.92 -6.42
CA ALA A 183 21.13 22.63 -5.40
C ALA A 183 21.04 21.15 -5.01
N MET A 184 21.84 20.28 -5.63
CA MET A 184 21.92 18.84 -5.33
C MET A 184 23.28 18.45 -4.75
N VAL A 185 24.11 19.43 -4.38
CA VAL A 185 25.46 19.23 -3.85
C VAL A 185 25.55 19.86 -2.46
N PHE A 186 25.42 19.04 -1.42
CA PHE A 186 25.49 19.49 -0.01
C PHE A 186 26.79 19.06 0.68
N THR A 187 27.40 18.00 0.17
CA THR A 187 28.63 17.43 0.73
C THR A 187 29.67 17.21 -0.38
N GLU A 188 30.93 17.03 0.01
CA GLU A 188 31.98 16.63 -0.93
C GLU A 188 31.67 15.30 -1.63
N ALA A 189 30.99 14.39 -0.94
CA ALA A 189 30.54 13.13 -1.51
C ALA A 189 29.50 13.34 -2.63
N ASP A 190 28.56 14.26 -2.44
CA ASP A 190 27.59 14.64 -3.48
C ASP A 190 28.29 15.29 -4.67
N ALA A 191 29.28 16.16 -4.44
CA ALA A 191 30.07 16.81 -5.47
C ALA A 191 30.87 15.79 -6.31
N LYS A 192 31.50 14.83 -5.64
CA LYS A 192 32.23 13.73 -6.28
C LYS A 192 31.30 12.86 -7.12
N SER A 193 30.13 12.51 -6.60
CA SER A 193 29.11 11.74 -7.33
C SER A 193 28.61 12.51 -8.56
N ALA A 194 28.30 13.80 -8.41
CA ALA A 194 27.92 14.69 -9.52
C ALA A 194 28.99 14.72 -10.62
N GLY A 195 30.26 14.90 -10.24
CA GLY A 195 31.37 14.93 -11.19
C GLY A 195 31.65 13.59 -11.86
N GLN A 196 31.34 12.46 -11.23
CA GLN A 196 31.38 11.15 -11.89
C GLN A 196 30.26 11.00 -12.92
N LEU A 197 29.02 11.39 -12.57
CA LEU A 197 27.89 11.36 -13.49
C LEU A 197 28.12 12.26 -14.71
N ALA A 198 28.58 13.49 -14.50
CA ALA A 198 28.85 14.44 -15.56
C ALA A 198 29.95 13.97 -16.52
N ARG A 199 31.08 13.46 -16.00
CA ARG A 199 32.14 12.88 -16.85
C ARG A 199 31.67 11.68 -17.67
N ALA A 200 30.69 10.93 -17.16
CA ALA A 200 30.06 9.83 -17.88
C ALA A 200 28.94 10.28 -18.83
N GLY A 201 28.66 11.59 -18.94
CA GLY A 201 27.54 12.11 -19.72
C GLY A 201 26.16 11.70 -19.20
N LYS A 202 26.07 11.30 -17.92
CA LYS A 202 24.85 10.78 -17.30
C LYS A 202 24.10 11.88 -16.56
N ARG A 203 22.77 11.81 -16.60
CA ARG A 203 21.88 12.68 -15.81
C ARG A 203 21.70 12.15 -14.39
N ARG A 204 21.21 13.01 -13.49
CA ARG A 204 20.77 12.61 -12.15
C ARG A 204 19.57 11.68 -12.24
N ILE A 205 19.56 10.68 -11.37
CA ILE A 205 18.46 9.73 -11.20
C ILE A 205 17.50 10.33 -10.17
N CYS A 206 16.19 10.31 -10.45
CA CYS A 206 15.19 10.83 -9.53
C CYS A 206 15.00 9.92 -8.30
N ASP A 207 14.49 10.47 -7.20
CA ASP A 207 14.36 9.75 -5.93
C ASP A 207 13.42 8.56 -6.09
N THR A 208 12.30 8.68 -6.80
CA THR A 208 11.39 7.54 -7.06
C THR A 208 12.11 6.37 -7.72
N CYS A 209 12.97 6.63 -8.72
CA CYS A 209 13.75 5.59 -9.39
C CYS A 209 14.83 5.00 -8.48
N ILE A 210 15.51 5.81 -7.66
CA ILE A 210 16.50 5.34 -6.68
C ILE A 210 15.82 4.42 -5.66
N LEU A 211 14.72 4.88 -5.06
CA LEU A 211 14.00 4.18 -3.99
C LEU A 211 13.30 2.91 -4.47
N ALA A 212 12.85 2.89 -5.73
CA ALA A 212 12.25 1.72 -6.37
C ALA A 212 13.28 0.66 -6.84
N SER A 213 14.56 1.02 -6.95
CA SER A 213 15.60 0.10 -7.39
C SER A 213 16.07 -0.75 -6.21
N SER A 214 15.47 -1.92 -6.04
CA SER A 214 15.93 -2.95 -5.09
C SER A 214 16.75 -4.04 -5.80
N GLY A 215 17.71 -4.64 -5.10
CA GLY A 215 18.33 -5.91 -5.53
C GLY A 215 19.33 -5.83 -6.69
N GLY A 216 20.05 -4.71 -6.86
CA GLY A 216 21.14 -4.59 -7.84
C GLY A 216 20.70 -4.27 -9.27
N HIS A 217 19.41 -4.04 -9.52
CA HIS A 217 18.96 -3.51 -10.79
C HIS A 217 19.40 -2.05 -10.97
N VAL A 218 19.93 -1.73 -12.16
CA VAL A 218 20.28 -0.36 -12.53
C VAL A 218 18.99 0.47 -12.60
N PRO A 219 18.90 1.62 -11.88
CA PRO A 219 17.72 2.46 -11.92
C PRO A 219 17.45 2.95 -13.34
N LEU A 220 16.23 2.72 -13.84
CA LEU A 220 15.79 3.28 -15.12
C LEU A 220 15.16 4.66 -14.85
N CYS A 221 15.95 5.72 -15.00
CA CYS A 221 15.48 7.11 -14.93
C CYS A 221 15.59 7.80 -16.29
N GLU A 222 14.98 7.16 -17.29
CA GLU A 222 14.91 7.68 -18.66
C GLU A 222 13.64 8.50 -18.84
N PRO A 223 13.69 9.64 -19.55
CA PRO A 223 12.50 10.37 -19.95
C PRO A 223 11.49 9.47 -20.65
N ASP A 224 10.21 9.63 -20.32
CA ASP A 224 9.13 9.00 -21.06
C ASP A 224 8.79 9.85 -22.29
N PRO A 225 9.09 9.40 -23.52
CA PRO A 225 8.80 10.17 -24.72
C PRO A 225 7.29 10.32 -24.96
N SER A 226 6.46 9.46 -24.37
CA SER A 226 5.00 9.50 -24.53
C SER A 226 4.33 10.46 -23.56
N HIS A 227 5.03 10.90 -22.50
CA HIS A 227 4.44 11.74 -21.48
C HIS A 227 4.67 13.24 -21.79
N PRO A 228 3.61 14.06 -21.91
CA PRO A 228 3.72 15.43 -22.42
C PRO A 228 4.61 16.35 -21.58
N ASN A 229 4.79 16.02 -20.29
CA ASN A 229 5.60 16.82 -19.35
C ASN A 229 7.06 16.33 -19.22
N GLY A 230 7.45 15.25 -19.90
CA GLY A 230 8.85 14.80 -19.96
C GLY A 230 9.44 14.19 -18.67
N CYS A 231 8.61 13.69 -17.75
CA CYS A 231 9.07 12.96 -16.57
C CYS A 231 9.59 11.57 -16.92
N CYS A 232 10.32 10.94 -16.00
CA CYS A 232 10.83 9.60 -16.26
C CYS A 232 9.69 8.58 -16.38
N ARG A 233 9.95 7.46 -17.08
CA ARG A 233 8.96 6.39 -17.29
C ARG A 233 8.28 5.93 -16.01
N LEU A 234 9.03 5.73 -14.93
CA LEU A 234 8.44 5.30 -13.66
C LEU A 234 7.52 6.37 -13.06
N CYS A 235 7.90 7.64 -13.05
CA CYS A 235 7.05 8.72 -12.54
C CYS A 235 5.84 8.98 -13.43
N SER A 236 5.97 8.74 -14.74
CA SER A 236 4.88 8.78 -15.72
C SER A 236 3.79 7.76 -15.41
N LEU A 237 4.16 6.52 -15.01
CA LEU A 237 3.19 5.50 -14.57
C LEU A 237 2.36 5.97 -13.37
N PHE A 238 2.92 6.84 -12.52
CA PHE A 238 2.22 7.45 -11.40
C PHE A 238 1.56 8.80 -11.74
N ASN A 239 1.65 9.27 -12.99
CA ASN A 239 1.12 10.55 -13.45
C ASN A 239 1.59 11.74 -12.57
N ARG A 240 2.89 11.83 -12.26
CA ARG A 240 3.45 12.88 -11.38
C ARG A 240 4.87 13.27 -11.78
N PRO A 241 5.39 14.45 -11.35
CA PRO A 241 6.77 14.84 -11.63
C PRO A 241 7.81 13.96 -10.93
N CYS A 242 9.07 14.09 -11.35
CA CYS A 242 10.22 13.54 -10.67
C CYS A 242 10.59 14.40 -9.45
N THR A 243 11.19 13.78 -8.44
CA THR A 243 11.85 14.48 -7.34
C THR A 243 13.35 14.21 -7.37
N PHE A 244 14.15 15.20 -7.01
CA PHE A 244 15.60 15.11 -6.98
C PHE A 244 16.09 15.63 -5.65
N THR A 245 16.82 14.78 -4.94
CA THR A 245 17.40 15.11 -3.65
C THR A 245 18.90 14.85 -3.67
N ALA A 246 19.64 15.65 -2.91
CA ALA A 246 21.04 15.35 -2.63
C ALA A 246 21.17 13.96 -2.01
N LEU A 247 22.12 13.15 -2.51
CA LEU A 247 22.23 11.74 -2.12
C LEU A 247 22.57 11.58 -0.64
N SER A 248 23.37 12.50 -0.09
CA SER A 248 23.68 12.56 1.34
C SER A 248 22.46 12.77 2.23
N GLN A 249 21.38 13.38 1.72
CA GLN A 249 20.16 13.71 2.48
C GLN A 249 19.10 12.62 2.38
N LEU A 250 19.16 11.78 1.35
CA LEU A 250 18.15 10.74 1.10
C LEU A 250 17.96 9.76 2.27
N PRO A 251 19.02 9.30 3.00
CA PRO A 251 18.84 8.47 4.19
C PRO A 251 18.03 9.12 5.31
N HIS A 252 18.15 10.44 5.49
CA HIS A 252 17.38 11.17 6.51
C HIS A 252 15.91 11.32 6.10
N LEU A 253 15.66 11.59 4.82
CA LEU A 253 14.31 11.82 4.31
C LEU A 253 13.52 10.54 4.07
N PHE A 254 14.20 9.43 3.72
CA PHE A 254 13.55 8.14 3.48
C PHE A 254 13.57 7.23 4.70
N GLY A 255 14.64 7.29 5.50
CA GLY A 255 14.91 6.39 6.60
C GLY A 255 16.16 5.54 6.34
N ASN A 256 16.92 5.28 7.39
CA ASN A 256 18.20 4.56 7.35
C ASN A 256 18.26 3.36 8.30
N ARG A 257 17.14 2.97 8.91
CA ARG A 257 17.08 1.82 9.82
C ARG A 257 17.39 0.51 9.08
N PRO A 258 18.18 -0.41 9.66
CA PRO A 258 18.41 -1.74 9.09
C PRO A 258 17.09 -2.53 8.89
N PRO A 259 17.07 -3.48 7.94
CA PRO A 259 18.09 -3.76 6.93
C PRO A 259 18.12 -2.69 5.83
N SER A 260 19.29 -2.51 5.21
CA SER A 260 19.44 -1.60 4.06
C SER A 260 18.96 -2.27 2.76
N ARG A 261 18.30 -1.50 1.89
CA ARG A 261 17.91 -1.90 0.54
C ARG A 261 19.10 -2.03 -0.41
N HIS A 262 20.15 -1.27 -0.16
CA HIS A 262 21.25 -1.10 -1.10
C HIS A 262 22.62 -1.15 -0.38
N PRO A 263 23.66 -1.75 -0.99
CA PRO A 263 24.99 -1.78 -0.40
C PRO A 263 25.65 -0.39 -0.36
N ASN A 264 25.40 0.44 -1.38
CA ASN A 264 26.04 1.75 -1.52
C ASN A 264 25.25 2.91 -0.89
N TYR A 265 24.02 2.67 -0.43
CA TYR A 265 23.17 3.69 0.19
C TYR A 265 22.48 3.10 1.41
N SER A 266 22.61 3.74 2.56
CA SER A 266 21.92 3.34 3.80
C SER A 266 20.44 3.75 3.76
N LEU A 267 19.68 3.12 2.86
CA LEU A 267 18.25 3.34 2.68
C LEU A 267 17.48 2.16 3.26
N SER A 268 16.58 2.43 4.19
CA SER A 268 15.86 1.36 4.89
C SER A 268 14.96 0.54 3.95
N VAL A 269 14.90 -0.78 4.18
CA VAL A 269 13.85 -1.62 3.59
C VAL A 269 12.46 -1.18 4.06
N TYR A 270 12.38 -0.68 5.30
CA TYR A 270 11.15 -0.28 5.97
C TYR A 270 11.19 1.23 6.28
N PRO A 271 10.94 2.11 5.30
CA PRO A 271 11.15 3.54 5.46
C PRO A 271 10.23 4.18 6.51
N ASP A 272 10.80 5.05 7.34
CA ASP A 272 10.14 5.81 8.42
C ASP A 272 10.16 7.32 8.20
N GLY A 273 10.94 7.80 7.22
CA GLY A 273 11.02 9.22 6.87
C GLY A 273 9.88 9.72 5.96
N PRO A 274 9.77 11.04 5.75
CA PRO A 274 8.72 11.65 4.92
C PRO A 274 8.67 11.13 3.48
N PHE A 275 9.79 10.66 2.92
CA PHE A 275 9.87 10.17 1.53
C PHE A 275 9.38 8.74 1.36
N ARG A 276 9.00 8.07 2.46
CA ARG A 276 8.31 6.77 2.38
C ARG A 276 7.09 6.85 1.45
N TRP A 277 6.42 8.00 1.40
CA TRP A 277 5.25 8.25 0.56
C TRP A 277 5.55 8.45 -0.95
N LEU A 278 6.80 8.32 -1.39
CA LEU A 278 7.15 8.37 -2.80
C LEU A 278 6.96 7.04 -3.52
N ILE A 279 6.96 5.89 -2.85
CA ILE A 279 6.91 4.58 -3.51
C ILE A 279 5.92 3.64 -2.85
N TYR A 280 5.58 2.55 -3.55
CA TYR A 280 5.03 1.38 -2.88
C TYR A 280 6.05 0.83 -1.89
N ARG A 281 5.59 0.46 -0.70
CA ARG A 281 6.47 0.02 0.37
C ARG A 281 5.76 -0.85 1.38
N ARG A 282 6.60 -1.41 2.25
CA ARG A 282 6.21 -2.09 3.47
C ARG A 282 6.72 -1.29 4.64
N ASP A 283 5.84 -0.98 5.58
CA ASP A 283 6.19 -0.17 6.76
C ASP A 283 6.64 -1.05 7.94
N SER A 284 6.16 -2.31 8.01
CA SER A 284 6.49 -3.23 9.09
C SER A 284 7.66 -4.16 8.76
N SER A 285 8.58 -4.36 9.69
CA SER A 285 9.71 -5.30 9.55
C SER A 285 9.27 -6.77 9.56
N ASN A 286 10.17 -7.70 9.25
CA ASN A 286 9.86 -9.14 9.36
C ASN A 286 9.68 -9.54 10.83
N GLU A 287 10.48 -8.96 11.71
CA GLU A 287 10.37 -9.12 13.15
C GLU A 287 9.00 -8.62 13.63
N GLU A 288 8.55 -7.45 13.16
CA GLU A 288 7.23 -6.89 13.52
C GLU A 288 6.06 -7.74 12.97
N LEU A 289 6.18 -8.33 11.78
CA LEU A 289 5.14 -9.23 11.26
C LEU A 289 5.11 -10.59 11.96
N ASN A 290 6.25 -11.03 12.47
CA ASN A 290 6.39 -12.30 13.20
C ASN A 290 6.19 -12.13 14.72
N ALA A 291 6.11 -10.89 15.21
CA ALA A 291 5.81 -10.60 16.60
C ALA A 291 4.39 -11.06 16.94
N ASN A 292 4.24 -11.67 18.12
CA ASN A 292 2.96 -12.06 18.68
C ASN A 292 2.71 -11.22 19.92
N ASP A 293 2.02 -10.11 19.72
CA ASP A 293 1.71 -9.20 20.82
C ASP A 293 0.51 -9.76 21.60
N PRO A 294 0.49 -9.66 22.94
CA PRO A 294 -0.72 -9.96 23.70
C PRO A 294 -1.83 -8.98 23.31
N VAL A 295 -3.06 -9.49 23.22
CA VAL A 295 -4.26 -8.65 23.07
C VAL A 295 -4.82 -8.37 24.47
N PRO A 296 -4.86 -7.10 24.93
CA PRO A 296 -5.36 -6.80 26.27
C PRO A 296 -6.84 -7.13 26.45
N GLU A 297 -7.63 -6.92 25.40
CA GLU A 297 -9.07 -7.22 25.35
C GLU A 297 -9.36 -7.68 23.91
N PRO A 298 -9.50 -8.99 23.66
CA PRO A 298 -9.74 -9.54 22.34
C PRO A 298 -11.12 -9.18 21.81
N PHE A 299 -11.26 -9.21 20.48
CA PHE A 299 -12.53 -8.90 19.83
C PHE A 299 -13.71 -9.71 20.38
N GLU A 300 -13.51 -11.01 20.61
CA GLU A 300 -14.53 -11.93 21.14
C GLU A 300 -14.96 -11.60 22.57
N GLU A 301 -14.03 -11.28 23.48
CA GLU A 301 -14.41 -10.90 24.85
C GLU A 301 -15.17 -9.57 24.89
N ARG A 302 -14.84 -8.66 23.97
CA ARG A 302 -15.44 -7.34 23.90
C ARG A 302 -16.84 -7.32 23.29
N PHE A 303 -17.09 -8.18 22.31
CA PHE A 303 -18.33 -8.15 21.51
C PHE A 303 -19.13 -9.44 21.54
N GLY A 304 -18.64 -10.47 22.24
CA GLY A 304 -19.19 -11.82 22.24
C GLY A 304 -18.74 -12.64 21.04
N PRO A 305 -18.94 -13.97 21.08
CA PRO A 305 -18.75 -14.81 19.91
C PRO A 305 -19.71 -14.36 18.79
N ILE A 306 -19.19 -14.29 17.57
CA ILE A 306 -20.05 -14.19 16.39
C ILE A 306 -20.59 -15.60 16.16
N GLU A 307 -21.89 -15.80 16.39
CA GLU A 307 -22.55 -17.06 16.03
C GLU A 307 -22.39 -17.26 14.52
N GLU A 308 -21.57 -18.25 14.13
CA GLU A 308 -21.55 -18.73 12.76
C GLU A 308 -22.86 -19.51 12.56
N ASP A 309 -23.74 -19.03 11.68
CA ASP A 309 -24.91 -19.80 11.23
C ASP A 309 -24.39 -21.04 10.48
N GLU A 310 -24.09 -22.12 11.22
CA GLU A 310 -23.66 -23.42 10.68
C GLU A 310 -24.70 -24.00 9.70
N GLU A 311 -25.95 -23.51 9.73
CA GLU A 311 -27.03 -23.90 8.83
C GLU A 311 -26.82 -23.43 7.37
N ALA A 312 -26.03 -22.37 7.13
CA ALA A 312 -25.81 -21.86 5.77
C ALA A 312 -24.84 -22.73 4.94
N GLU A 313 -23.86 -23.39 5.57
CA GLU A 313 -22.91 -24.26 4.85
C GLU A 313 -23.52 -25.60 4.40
N VAL A 314 -24.57 -26.06 5.08
CA VAL A 314 -25.27 -27.31 4.72
C VAL A 314 -26.14 -27.10 3.47
N ALA A 315 -26.80 -25.94 3.35
CA ALA A 315 -27.67 -25.63 2.22
C ALA A 315 -26.92 -25.52 0.87
N GLU A 316 -25.73 -24.90 0.85
CA GLU A 316 -24.93 -24.79 -0.39
C GLU A 316 -24.37 -26.15 -0.84
N ARG A 317 -24.16 -27.09 0.08
CA ARG A 317 -23.71 -28.45 -0.25
C ARG A 317 -24.81 -29.28 -0.90
N ASP A 318 -26.05 -29.11 -0.46
CA ASP A 318 -27.20 -29.82 -1.00
C ASP A 318 -27.66 -29.24 -2.35
N GLU A 319 -27.55 -27.92 -2.58
CA GLU A 319 -27.83 -27.32 -3.90
C GLU A 319 -26.78 -27.69 -4.97
N ALA A 320 -25.50 -27.81 -4.58
CA ALA A 320 -24.44 -28.24 -5.50
C ALA A 320 -24.51 -29.73 -5.86
N GLN A 321 -25.10 -30.57 -4.98
CA GLN A 321 -25.32 -32.00 -5.25
C GLN A 321 -26.66 -32.28 -5.93
N GLY A 322 -27.65 -31.39 -5.83
CA GLY A 322 -28.95 -31.50 -6.48
C GLY A 322 -28.99 -31.17 -7.98
N GLN A 323 -27.89 -30.66 -8.57
CA GLN A 323 -27.83 -30.32 -10.01
C GLN A 323 -27.18 -31.39 -10.91
N VAL A 324 -26.90 -32.59 -10.39
CA VAL A 324 -26.50 -33.72 -11.22
C VAL A 324 -27.58 -34.80 -11.11
N LEU A 325 -28.61 -34.71 -11.94
CA LEU A 325 -29.43 -35.83 -12.47
C LEU A 325 -30.65 -35.24 -13.18
N GLU A 326 -30.60 -35.17 -14.51
CA GLU A 326 -31.67 -35.53 -15.46
C GLU A 326 -31.24 -35.09 -16.86
N LEU A 327 -30.38 -35.92 -17.47
CA LEU A 327 -30.27 -36.01 -18.92
C LEU A 327 -30.20 -37.51 -19.23
N ASP A 328 -31.37 -38.15 -19.27
CA ASP A 328 -31.56 -39.41 -19.98
C ASP A 328 -32.68 -39.24 -21.02
N GLU A 329 -32.28 -39.54 -22.26
CA GLU A 329 -33.04 -40.25 -23.30
C GLU A 329 -34.33 -39.61 -23.86
N GLU A 330 -34.19 -38.95 -25.02
CA GLU A 330 -34.74 -39.44 -26.32
C GLU A 330 -34.10 -38.73 -27.52
#